data_AF-A0A8T0YR82-F1
#
_entry.id   AF-A0A8T0YR82-F1
#
_cell.length_a   1.000
_cell.length_b   1.000
_cell.length_c   1.000
_cell.angle_alpha   90.00
_cell.angle_beta   90.00
_cell.angle_gamma   90.00
#
_symmetry.space_group_name_H-M   'P 1'
#
loop_
_entity.id
_entity.type
_entity.pdbx_description
1 polymer ?
#
loop_
_entity_poly.entity_id
_entity_poly.type
_entity_poly.pdbx_seq_one_letter_code
_entity_poly.pdbx_strand_id
1 'polypeptide(L)'
;MDTSSPEFQEALRDHARSLGVDPDSESYLLPLVQEALLAELPADWEQGETEDGTLYYFNSSTEESIWEHPLDAHYRELIQAKKEEHAAQPTETIP
;
A
#
# COMPACT_ATOMS: atom_id res chain seq x y z
N MET A 1 -0.38 -17.42 -5.79
CA MET A 1 -0.61 -16.51 -4.66
C MET A 1 -2.10 -16.38 -4.50
N ASP A 2 -2.66 -17.05 -3.51
CA ASP A 2 -4.09 -17.07 -3.24
C ASP A 2 -4.44 -15.81 -2.46
N THR A 3 -5.14 -14.86 -3.08
CA THR A 3 -5.60 -13.61 -2.44
C THR A 3 -6.63 -13.83 -1.32
N SER A 4 -6.91 -15.10 -1.00
CA SER A 4 -7.80 -15.54 0.07
C SER A 4 -7.06 -16.20 1.23
N SER A 5 -5.72 -16.26 1.22
CA SER A 5 -4.94 -16.76 2.35
C SER A 5 -5.03 -15.83 3.55
N PRO A 6 -5.06 -16.36 4.79
CA PRO A 6 -5.10 -15.55 6.00
C PRO A 6 -3.92 -14.58 6.08
N GLU A 7 -2.72 -15.03 5.72
CA GLU A 7 -1.51 -14.20 5.68
C GLU A 7 -1.66 -12.99 4.75
N PHE A 8 -2.28 -13.19 3.58
CA PHE A 8 -2.53 -12.10 2.63
C PHE A 8 -3.60 -11.13 3.15
N GLN A 9 -4.66 -11.65 3.75
CA GLN A 9 -5.71 -10.82 4.36
C GLN A 9 -5.17 -9.99 5.52
N GLU A 10 -4.29 -10.57 6.35
CA GLU A 10 -3.62 -9.88 7.44
C GLU A 10 -2.68 -8.80 6.91
N ALA A 11 -1.83 -9.13 5.94
CA ALA A 11 -0.93 -8.17 5.29
C ALA A 11 -1.70 -7.01 4.65
N LEU A 12 -2.80 -7.30 3.93
CA LEU A 12 -3.66 -6.28 3.35
C LEU A 12 -4.26 -5.35 4.42
N ARG A 13 -4.76 -5.90 5.53
CA ARG A 13 -5.39 -5.11 6.60
C ARG A 13 -4.37 -4.28 7.36
N ASP A 14 -3.19 -4.84 7.61
CA ASP A 14 -2.10 -4.11 8.25
C ASP A 14 -1.62 -2.96 7.36
N HIS A 15 -1.43 -3.23 6.07
CA HIS A 15 -1.05 -2.23 5.07
C HIS A 15 -2.13 -1.15 4.91
N ALA A 16 -3.41 -1.53 4.87
CA ALA A 16 -4.52 -0.58 4.85
C ALA A 16 -4.43 0.37 6.05
N ARG A 17 -4.21 -0.18 7.25
CA ARG A 17 -4.07 0.61 8.47
C ARG A 17 -2.82 1.50 8.46
N SER A 18 -1.70 1.03 7.93
CA SER A 18 -0.47 1.83 7.77
C SER A 18 -0.70 3.03 6.84
N LEU A 19 -1.53 2.86 5.81
CA LEU A 19 -1.91 3.92 4.87
C LEU A 19 -3.05 4.81 5.37
N GLY A 20 -3.63 4.49 6.54
CA GLY A 20 -4.78 5.24 7.09
C GLY A 20 -6.08 4.98 6.33
N VAL A 21 -6.24 3.77 5.78
CA VAL A 21 -7.42 3.27 5.10
C VAL A 21 -8.17 2.30 6.01
N ASP A 22 -9.44 2.59 6.26
CA ASP A 22 -10.34 1.68 6.96
C ASP A 22 -10.85 0.58 6.00
N PRO A 23 -10.52 -0.71 6.22
CA PRO A 23 -10.97 -1.79 5.32
C PRO A 23 -12.49 -1.92 5.26
N ASP A 24 -13.19 -1.53 6.33
CA ASP A 24 -14.65 -1.61 6.43
C ASP A 24 -15.37 -0.42 5.77
N SER A 25 -14.91 0.82 5.99
CA SER A 25 -15.53 2.03 5.44
C SER A 25 -14.98 2.46 4.09
N GLU A 26 -13.72 2.16 3.82
CA GLU A 26 -12.97 2.60 2.65
C GLU A 26 -12.65 1.40 1.75
N SER A 27 -13.66 0.53 1.57
CA SER A 27 -13.57 -0.65 0.72
C SER A 27 -13.22 -0.30 -0.73
N TYR A 28 -13.53 0.92 -1.16
CA TYR A 28 -13.17 1.45 -2.49
C TYR A 28 -11.67 1.77 -2.63
N LEU A 29 -10.92 1.84 -1.53
CA LEU A 29 -9.48 2.04 -1.48
C LEU A 29 -8.71 0.74 -1.22
N LEU A 30 -9.39 -0.29 -0.68
CA LEU A 30 -8.80 -1.63 -0.55
C LEU A 30 -8.12 -2.17 -1.81
N PRO A 31 -8.66 -2.02 -3.04
CA PRO A 31 -7.93 -2.44 -4.23
C PRO A 31 -6.62 -1.65 -4.43
N LEU A 32 -6.55 -0.35 -4.09
CA LEU A 32 -5.30 0.40 -4.14
C LEU A 32 -4.28 -0.15 -3.14
N VAL A 33 -4.71 -0.42 -1.91
CA VAL A 33 -3.87 -1.04 -0.86
C VAL A 33 -3.41 -2.44 -1.30
N GLN A 34 -4.29 -3.21 -1.94
CA GLN A 34 -3.97 -4.52 -2.49
C GLN A 34 -2.91 -4.44 -3.59
N GLU A 35 -3.10 -3.51 -4.52
CA GLU A 35 -2.16 -3.24 -5.59
C GLU A 35 -0.82 -2.81 -5.00
N ALA A 36 -0.79 -1.97 -3.97
CA ALA A 36 0.43 -1.55 -3.29
C ALA A 36 1.24 -2.71 -2.70
N LEU A 37 0.54 -3.67 -2.08
CA LEU A 37 1.14 -4.86 -1.49
C LEU A 37 1.66 -5.85 -2.56
N LEU A 38 0.98 -5.90 -3.72
CA LEU A 38 1.32 -6.81 -4.83
C LEU A 38 2.23 -6.16 -5.88
N ALA A 39 2.41 -4.84 -5.83
CA ALA A 39 3.11 -4.09 -6.84
C ALA A 39 4.60 -4.42 -6.82
N GLU A 40 5.17 -4.51 -8.01
CA GLU A 40 6.59 -4.73 -8.19
C GLU A 40 7.36 -3.47 -7.76
N LEU A 41 8.57 -3.67 -7.23
CA LEU A 41 9.44 -2.58 -6.82
C LEU A 41 9.68 -1.60 -7.98
N PRO A 42 9.71 -0.28 -7.72
CA PRO A 42 10.09 0.70 -8.73
C PRO A 42 11.50 0.41 -9.24
N ALA A 43 11.80 0.85 -10.47
CA ALA A 43 13.11 0.64 -11.09
C ALA A 43 14.29 1.18 -10.27
N ASP A 44 14.03 2.20 -9.44
CA ASP A 44 15.01 2.84 -8.56
C ASP A 44 15.25 2.07 -7.24
N TRP A 45 14.43 1.06 -6.93
CA TRP A 45 14.49 0.30 -5.68
C TRP A 45 14.93 -1.15 -5.90
N GLU A 46 15.79 -1.62 -5.00
CA GLU A 46 16.35 -2.95 -4.99
C GLU A 46 16.00 -3.66 -3.68
N GLN A 47 15.55 -4.91 -3.77
CA GLN A 47 15.36 -5.76 -2.59
C GLN A 47 16.69 -6.44 -2.26
N GLY A 48 17.20 -6.17 -1.06
CA GLY A 48 18.35 -6.83 -0.47
C GLY A 48 17.96 -7.73 0.69
N GLU A 49 18.85 -8.66 1.02
CA GLU A 49 18.80 -9.42 2.27
C GLU A 49 20.04 -9.02 3.10
N THR A 50 19.83 -8.74 4.38
CA THR A 50 20.91 -8.47 5.34
C THR A 50 21.58 -9.78 5.79
N GLU A 51 22.77 -9.71 6.40
CA GLU A 51 23.46 -10.89 6.95
C GLU A 51 22.63 -11.68 7.98
N ASP A 52 21.69 -11.02 8.66
CA ASP A 52 20.74 -11.63 9.59
C ASP A 52 19.56 -12.35 8.91
N GLY A 53 19.49 -12.33 7.56
CA GLY A 53 18.35 -12.87 6.80
C GLY A 53 17.13 -11.96 6.80
N THR A 54 17.29 -10.69 7.16
CA THR A 54 16.20 -9.71 7.11
C THR A 54 16.18 -9.04 5.74
N LEU A 55 15.03 -9.08 5.08
CA LEU A 55 14.82 -8.38 3.81
C LEU A 55 14.70 -6.87 4.05
N TYR A 56 15.36 -6.09 3.21
CA TYR A 56 15.28 -4.64 3.19
C TYR A 56 15.15 -4.14 1.75
N TYR A 57 14.54 -2.97 1.59
CA TYR A 57 14.43 -2.31 0.30
C TYR A 57 15.35 -1.10 0.31
N PHE A 58 16.23 -1.02 -0.69
CA PHE A 58 17.19 0.07 -0.86
C PHE A 58 16.88 0.86 -2.11
N ASN A 59 16.79 2.18 -1.98
CA ASN A 59 16.64 3.11 -3.09
C ASN A 59 18.02 3.51 -3.60
N SER A 60 18.36 3.08 -4.81
CA SER A 60 19.61 3.47 -5.47
C SER A 60 19.63 4.94 -5.91
N SER A 61 18.46 5.57 -6.06
CA SER A 61 18.29 6.96 -6.49
C SER A 61 18.40 7.97 -5.35
N THR A 62 17.85 7.65 -4.16
CA THR A 62 17.90 8.51 -2.96
C THR A 62 18.85 8.02 -1.87
N GLU A 63 19.47 6.86 -2.05
CA GLU A 63 20.32 6.18 -1.05
C GLU A 63 19.58 5.89 0.26
N GLU A 64 18.26 5.65 0.18
CA GLU A 64 17.39 5.46 1.35
C GLU A 64 17.06 3.97 1.51
N SER A 65 17.22 3.44 2.72
CA SER A 65 16.91 2.04 3.05
C SER A 65 15.68 1.98 3.95
N ILE A 66 14.67 1.21 3.55
CA ILE A 66 13.43 1.02 4.30
C ILE A 66 13.14 -0.46 4.51
N TRP A 67 12.35 -0.74 5.54
CA TRP A 67 11.89 -2.09 5.87
C TRP A 67 10.51 -2.39 5.26
N GLU A 68 9.82 -1.36 4.80
CA GLU A 68 8.48 -1.40 4.19
C GLU A 68 8.57 -1.19 2.67
N HIS A 69 7.47 -1.37 1.94
CA HIS A 69 7.53 -1.28 0.49
C HIS A 69 7.64 0.20 0.06
N PRO A 70 8.53 0.56 -0.88
CA PRO A 70 8.69 1.97 -1.27
C PRO A 70 7.47 2.57 -1.97
N LEU A 71 6.61 1.71 -2.52
CA LEU A 71 5.34 2.17 -3.07
C LEU A 71 4.33 2.52 -1.99
N ASP A 72 4.51 2.15 -0.71
CA ASP A 72 3.63 2.60 0.39
C ASP A 72 3.41 4.10 0.35
N ALA A 73 4.50 4.87 0.21
CA ALA A 73 4.43 6.33 0.16
C ALA A 73 3.64 6.82 -1.07
N HIS A 74 3.87 6.23 -2.24
CA HIS A 74 3.15 6.58 -3.47
C HIS A 74 1.66 6.21 -3.35
N TYR A 75 1.34 5.04 -2.84
CA TYR A 75 -0.05 4.60 -2.67
C TYR A 75 -0.76 5.39 -1.60
N ARG A 76 -0.08 5.81 -0.52
CA ARG A 76 -0.65 6.72 0.48
C ARG A 76 -1.11 8.02 -0.16
N GLU A 77 -0.30 8.58 -1.06
CA GLU A 77 -0.65 9.80 -1.78
C GLU A 77 -1.83 9.59 -2.75
N LEU A 78 -1.86 8.46 -3.47
CA LEU A 78 -2.98 8.08 -4.34
C LEU A 78 -4.28 7.85 -3.54
N ILE A 79 -4.18 7.19 -2.38
CA ILE A 79 -5.28 6.93 -1.46
C ILE A 79 -5.81 8.25 -0.93
N GLN A 80 -4.94 9.17 -0.51
CA GLN A 80 -5.33 10.50 -0.06
C GLN A 80 -6.08 11.25 -1.16
N ALA A 81 -5.55 11.28 -2.38
CA ALA A 81 -6.22 11.90 -3.53
C ALA A 81 -7.58 11.26 -3.82
N LYS A 82 -7.69 9.92 -3.76
CA LYS A 82 -8.97 9.20 -3.94
C LYS A 82 -9.96 9.49 -2.81
N LYS A 83 -9.50 9.59 -1.56
CA LYS A 83 -10.32 9.98 -0.40
C LYS A 83 -10.87 11.38 -0.58
N GLU A 84 -10.03 12.32 -1.01
CA GLU A 84 -10.42 13.71 -1.25
C GLU A 84 -11.41 13.81 -2.41
N GLU A 85 -11.19 13.12 -3.52
CA GLU A 85 -12.13 13.05 -4.65
C GLU A 85 -13.47 12.44 -4.24
N HIS A 86 -13.47 11.37 -3.44
CA HIS A 86 -14.69 10.70 -2.97
C HIS A 86 -15.41 11.50 -1.88
N ALA A 87 -14.68 12.29 -1.09
CA ALA A 87 -15.25 13.19 -0.10
C ALA A 87 -15.78 14.49 -0.75
N ALA A 88 -15.17 14.94 -1.84
CA ALA A 88 -15.58 16.12 -2.61
C ALA A 88 -16.73 15.82 -3.57
N GLN A 89 -16.92 14.55 -3.94
CA GLN A 89 -18.17 14.09 -4.54
C GLN A 89 -19.17 13.85 -3.41
N PRO A 90 -20.10 14.79 -3.12
CA PRO A 90 -21.16 14.50 -2.17
C PRO A 90 -21.82 13.22 -2.68
N THR A 91 -21.84 12.18 -1.85
CA THR A 91 -22.60 10.96 -2.10
C THR A 91 -24.00 11.38 -2.52
N GLU A 92 -24.24 11.38 -3.83
CA GLU A 92 -25.53 11.72 -4.40
C GLU A 92 -26.43 10.59 -3.97
N THR A 93 -27.17 10.85 -2.90
CA THR A 93 -28.30 10.07 -2.43
C THR A 93 -29.19 9.86 -3.64
N ILE A 94 -29.10 8.66 -4.22
CA ILE A 94 -30.02 8.26 -5.27
C ILE A 94 -31.36 7.99 -4.56
N PRO A 95 -32.44 8.70 -4.93
CA PRO A 95 -33.76 8.63 -4.28
C PRO A 95 -34.53 7.34 -4.58
#